data_AF-A0A182X984-F1
#
_entry.id   AF-A0A182X984-F1
#
_cell.length_a   1.000
_cell.length_b   1.000
_cell.length_c   1.000
_cell.angle_alpha   90.00
_cell.angle_beta   90.00
_cell.angle_gamma   90.00
#
_symmetry.space_group_name_H-M   'P 1'
#
loop_
_entity.id
_entity.type
_entity.pdbx_description
1 polymer ?
#
loop_
_entity_poly.entity_id
_entity_poly.type
_entity_poly.pdbx_seq_one_letter_code
_entity_poly.pdbx_strand_id
1 'polypeptide(L)'
;TNAQLSASRKHVGIFGLKHEVFFLNLEDGYFGCQVNESTDYLQLYELSKLCDGTSDCYMGSDELRNKLKCTNDCDKDGTACSNGVCLDGQCHCNDGFGGCNCQVPDENECKYRPCDVFAHCTNTLGSFTCTCFPGYQGDGLHCEGK
;
A
#
# COMPACT_ATOMS: atom_id res chain seq x y z
N THR A 1 14.68 1.62 -17.51
CA THR A 1 14.27 2.61 -18.53
C THR A 1 13.63 3.76 -17.79
N ASN A 2 14.22 4.95 -17.86
CA ASN A 2 13.76 6.11 -17.07
C ASN A 2 12.34 6.51 -17.47
N ALA A 3 11.38 6.43 -16.55
CA ALA A 3 10.08 7.05 -16.71
C ALA A 3 10.29 8.57 -16.76
N GLN A 4 10.09 9.16 -17.93
CA GLN A 4 10.14 10.62 -18.08
C GLN A 4 8.90 11.24 -17.44
N LEU A 5 9.11 12.05 -16.42
CA LEU A 5 8.17 13.05 -15.92
C LEU A 5 7.83 14.03 -17.05
N SER A 6 6.71 13.83 -17.74
CA SER A 6 6.16 14.81 -18.68
C SER A 6 5.31 15.82 -17.91
N ALA A 7 5.93 16.91 -17.46
CA ALA A 7 5.21 18.05 -16.91
C ALA A 7 4.71 18.94 -18.06
N SER A 8 3.40 18.89 -18.37
CA SER A 8 2.81 19.85 -19.32
C SER A 8 2.39 21.13 -18.59
N ARG A 9 3.23 22.15 -18.69
CA ARG A 9 3.00 23.48 -18.09
C ARG A 9 2.02 24.27 -18.97
N LYS A 10 0.70 24.12 -18.72
CA LYS A 10 -0.29 25.04 -19.32
C LYS A 10 -0.49 26.25 -18.41
N HIS A 11 0.00 27.40 -18.86
CA HIS A 11 -0.18 28.68 -18.19
C HIS A 11 -1.32 29.46 -18.86
N VAL A 12 -2.54 29.42 -18.29
CA VAL A 12 -3.58 30.44 -18.54
C VAL A 12 -4.54 30.47 -17.33
N GLY A 13 -4.69 31.63 -16.68
CA GLY A 13 -5.87 31.95 -15.87
C GLY A 13 -5.60 32.59 -14.51
N ILE A 14 -5.94 33.88 -14.41
CA ILE A 14 -5.91 34.79 -13.26
C ILE A 14 -6.76 34.24 -12.09
N PHE A 15 -6.28 34.38 -10.84
CA PHE A 15 -6.72 33.77 -9.55
C PHE A 15 -6.00 32.47 -9.17
N GLY A 16 -4.80 32.65 -8.58
CA GLY A 16 -3.85 31.57 -8.30
C GLY A 16 -4.20 30.71 -7.09
N LEU A 17 -4.95 29.64 -7.33
CA LEU A 17 -4.65 28.36 -6.70
C LEU A 17 -3.79 27.58 -7.71
N LYS A 18 -2.57 27.21 -7.33
CA LYS A 18 -1.73 26.30 -8.14
C LYS A 18 -2.31 24.90 -8.01
N HIS A 19 -3.12 24.48 -8.98
CA HIS A 19 -3.55 23.10 -9.07
C HIS A 19 -2.56 22.38 -9.98
N GLU A 20 -1.75 21.51 -9.41
CA GLU A 20 -0.91 20.58 -10.14
C GLU A 20 -1.73 19.31 -10.39
N VAL A 21 -1.95 18.98 -11.67
CA VAL A 21 -2.67 17.77 -12.08
C VAL A 21 -1.64 16.73 -12.49
N PHE A 22 -1.58 15.64 -11.73
CA PHE A 22 -0.72 14.50 -12.02
C PHE A 22 -1.53 13.39 -12.66
N PHE A 23 -1.06 12.89 -13.80
CA PHE A 23 -1.63 11.70 -14.43
C PHE A 23 -0.82 10.50 -13.95
N LEU A 24 -1.42 9.68 -13.10
CA LEU A 24 -0.87 8.39 -12.69
C LEU A 24 -1.44 7.33 -13.62
N ASN A 25 -0.57 6.64 -14.36
CA ASN A 25 -0.96 5.41 -15.02
C ASN A 25 -1.01 4.30 -13.94
N LEU A 26 -2.21 3.90 -13.55
CA LEU A 26 -2.41 2.89 -12.50
C LEU A 26 -2.24 1.46 -13.03
N GLU A 27 -1.99 1.27 -14.33
CA GLU A 27 -1.71 -0.04 -14.91
C GLU A 27 -0.42 -0.65 -14.33
N ASP A 28 0.59 0.16 -14.01
CA ASP A 28 1.91 -0.32 -13.58
C ASP A 28 2.07 -0.41 -12.04
N GLY A 29 1.07 0.01 -11.26
CA GLY A 29 1.07 -0.10 -9.80
C GLY A 29 2.21 0.66 -9.10
N TYR A 30 1.86 1.74 -8.40
CA TYR A 30 2.82 2.55 -7.64
C TYR A 30 2.41 2.66 -6.18
N PHE A 31 3.39 2.80 -5.29
CA PHE A 31 3.17 3.16 -3.90
C PHE A 31 3.95 4.43 -3.53
N GLY A 32 3.37 5.23 -2.65
CA GLY A 32 4.05 6.39 -2.09
C GLY A 32 4.72 6.01 -0.78
N CYS A 33 5.97 6.40 -0.58
CA CYS A 33 6.61 6.29 0.73
C CYS A 33 7.42 7.52 1.09
N GLN A 34 7.58 7.72 2.40
CA GLN A 34 8.41 8.79 2.94
C GLN A 34 9.88 8.43 2.75
N VAL A 35 10.70 9.42 2.38
CA VAL A 35 12.16 9.23 2.22
C VAL A 35 12.96 9.77 3.42
N ASN A 36 12.28 10.48 4.33
CA ASN A 36 12.84 10.98 5.58
C ASN A 36 11.75 11.04 6.67
N GLU A 37 12.08 11.59 7.84
CA GLU A 37 11.13 11.74 8.97
C GLU A 37 9.96 12.68 8.65
N SER A 38 10.14 13.61 7.71
CA SER A 38 9.09 14.56 7.33
C SER A 38 8.06 13.88 6.42
N THR A 39 6.80 14.11 6.78
CA THR A 39 5.65 13.68 5.99
C THR A 39 5.44 14.51 4.72
N ASP A 40 6.19 15.59 4.54
CA ASP A 40 6.04 16.53 3.42
C ASP A 40 6.72 16.02 2.15
N TYR A 41 7.61 15.05 2.27
CA TYR A 41 8.39 14.47 1.17
C TYR A 41 7.96 13.02 0.94
N LEU A 42 6.93 12.86 0.10
CA LEU A 42 6.48 11.55 -0.39
C LEU A 42 7.06 11.30 -1.78
N GLN A 43 7.77 10.19 -1.95
CA GLN A 43 8.25 9.72 -3.24
C GLN A 43 7.41 8.55 -3.71
N LEU A 44 7.11 8.52 -5.02
CA LEU A 44 6.43 7.41 -5.66
C LEU A 44 7.47 6.40 -6.16
N TYR A 45 7.27 5.14 -5.78
CA TYR A 45 8.05 3.99 -6.23
C TYR A 45 7.14 2.98 -6.94
N GLU A 46 7.72 2.24 -7.88
CA GLU A 46 7.06 1.09 -8.52
C GLU A 46 6.81 -0.02 -7.48
N LEU A 47 5.73 -0.78 -7.58
CA LEU A 47 5.46 -1.88 -6.62
C LEU A 47 6.60 -2.92 -6.52
N SER A 48 7.45 -3.04 -7.55
CA SER A 48 8.63 -3.91 -7.52
C SER A 48 9.69 -3.51 -6.49
N LYS A 49 9.61 -2.27 -5.98
CA LYS A 49 10.49 -1.74 -4.94
C LYS A 49 10.06 -2.16 -3.53
N LEU A 50 8.84 -2.68 -3.39
CA LEU A 50 8.34 -3.15 -2.11
C LEU A 50 8.92 -4.55 -1.81
N CYS A 51 9.56 -4.71 -0.66
CA CYS A 51 10.11 -5.97 -0.18
C CYS A 51 11.23 -6.55 -1.07
N ASP A 52 12.00 -5.69 -1.74
CA ASP A 52 13.08 -6.08 -2.66
C ASP A 52 14.40 -6.39 -1.92
N GLY A 53 14.41 -6.23 -0.59
CA GLY A 53 15.59 -6.41 0.27
C GLY A 53 16.45 -5.15 0.40
N THR A 54 16.07 -4.05 -0.26
CA THR A 54 16.70 -2.73 -0.17
C THR A 54 15.78 -1.81 0.62
N SER A 55 16.33 -1.10 1.59
CA SER A 55 15.58 -0.08 2.34
C SER A 55 15.51 1.21 1.51
N ASP A 56 14.52 1.34 0.63
CA ASP A 56 14.31 2.52 -0.21
C ASP A 56 13.48 3.61 0.50
N CYS A 57 12.67 3.22 1.49
CA CYS A 57 11.84 4.13 2.27
C CYS A 57 12.44 4.46 3.64
N TYR A 58 11.92 5.52 4.27
CA TYR A 58 12.30 5.94 5.60
C TYR A 58 12.11 4.79 6.59
N MET A 59 13.19 4.51 7.34
CA MET A 59 13.30 3.39 8.28
C MET A 59 13.02 1.99 7.67
N GLY A 60 13.17 1.83 6.36
CA GLY A 60 12.91 0.54 5.67
C GLY A 60 11.46 0.10 5.78
N SER A 61 10.54 1.07 5.79
CA SER A 61 9.10 0.80 5.91
C SER A 61 8.54 -0.04 4.77
N ASP A 62 9.18 -0.03 3.61
CA ASP A 62 8.98 -0.88 2.43
C ASP A 62 9.41 -2.34 2.61
N GLU A 63 10.25 -2.63 3.61
CA GLU A 63 10.82 -3.95 3.87
C GLU A 63 10.18 -4.66 5.08
N LEU A 64 9.11 -4.08 5.64
CA LEU A 64 8.42 -4.62 6.82
C LEU A 64 7.53 -5.82 6.46
N ARG A 65 8.15 -6.99 6.26
CA ARG A 65 7.49 -8.27 5.87
C ARG A 65 6.28 -8.68 6.69
N ASN A 66 6.22 -8.31 7.97
CA ASN A 66 5.10 -8.65 8.85
C ASN A 66 3.91 -7.68 8.73
N LYS A 67 4.14 -6.47 8.20
CA LYS A 67 3.10 -5.44 8.07
C LYS A 67 2.64 -5.25 6.62
N LEU A 68 3.47 -5.66 5.66
CA LEU A 68 3.22 -5.55 4.24
C LEU A 68 2.89 -6.91 3.63
N LYS A 69 2.11 -6.89 2.53
CA LYS A 69 1.93 -8.05 1.65
C LYS A 69 3.13 -8.21 0.71
N CYS A 70 4.29 -8.47 1.29
CA CYS A 70 5.45 -8.86 0.50
C CYS A 70 5.14 -10.16 -0.21
N THR A 71 5.30 -10.24 -1.53
CA THR A 71 5.13 -11.49 -2.26
C THR A 71 6.47 -11.92 -2.81
N ASN A 72 6.83 -13.18 -2.66
CA ASN A 72 8.00 -13.72 -3.35
C ASN A 72 7.53 -14.23 -4.73
N ASP A 73 8.36 -14.09 -5.75
CA ASP A 73 8.10 -14.61 -7.10
C ASP A 73 7.92 -16.13 -7.03
N CYS A 74 6.66 -16.58 -6.96
CA CYS A 74 6.33 -17.98 -6.72
C CYS A 74 6.62 -18.89 -7.94
N ASP A 75 6.96 -18.27 -9.07
CA ASP A 75 7.42 -18.95 -10.28
C ASP A 75 8.95 -19.08 -10.36
N LYS A 76 9.70 -18.50 -9.41
CA LYS A 76 11.17 -18.57 -9.34
C LYS A 76 11.66 -19.15 -8.01
N ASP A 77 12.78 -19.87 -8.07
CA ASP A 77 13.51 -20.44 -6.90
C ASP A 77 12.76 -21.47 -6.03
N GLY A 78 11.68 -22.07 -6.53
CA GLY A 78 10.97 -23.14 -5.81
C GLY A 78 10.11 -22.63 -4.65
N THR A 79 9.78 -21.33 -4.66
CA THR A 79 8.89 -20.72 -3.68
C THR A 79 7.44 -21.10 -3.97
N ALA A 80 6.93 -22.13 -3.30
CA ALA A 80 5.53 -22.53 -3.44
C ALA A 80 4.61 -21.72 -2.51
N CYS A 81 3.43 -21.33 -3.01
CA CYS A 81 2.34 -20.81 -2.17
C CYS A 81 1.69 -21.98 -1.43
N SER A 82 1.87 -22.09 -0.11
CA SER A 82 1.38 -23.25 0.68
C SER A 82 -0.15 -23.34 0.71
N ASN A 83 -0.82 -22.21 0.92
CA ASN A 83 -2.28 -22.11 0.95
C ASN A 83 -2.76 -21.01 0.00
N GLY A 84 -2.46 -21.16 -1.28
CA GLY A 84 -2.84 -20.19 -2.30
C GLY A 84 -2.52 -20.67 -3.71
N VAL A 85 -2.74 -19.79 -4.67
CA VAL A 85 -2.39 -20.00 -6.07
C VAL A 85 -1.37 -18.96 -6.51
N CYS A 86 -0.38 -19.36 -7.30
CA CYS A 86 0.56 -18.46 -7.94
C CYS A 86 -0.05 -17.95 -9.26
N LEU A 87 -0.18 -16.64 -9.43
CA LEU A 87 -0.59 -16.00 -10.68
C LEU A 87 0.35 -14.83 -10.95
N ASP A 88 0.96 -14.79 -12.13
CA ASP A 88 1.88 -13.72 -12.55
C ASP A 88 3.03 -13.45 -11.54
N GLY A 89 3.61 -14.51 -10.95
CA GLY A 89 4.63 -14.40 -9.90
C GLY A 89 4.12 -13.93 -8.54
N GLN A 90 2.80 -13.76 -8.37
CA GLN A 90 2.17 -13.36 -7.11
C GLN A 90 1.40 -14.52 -6.45
N CYS A 91 1.66 -14.78 -5.17
CA CYS A 91 0.82 -15.65 -4.35
C CYS A 91 -0.51 -14.97 -4.00
N HIS A 92 -1.61 -15.51 -4.54
CA HIS A 92 -2.97 -15.23 -4.13
C HIS A 92 -3.39 -16.25 -3.07
N CYS A 93 -3.39 -15.82 -1.81
CA CYS A 93 -3.72 -16.70 -0.69
C CYS A 93 -5.20 -17.06 -0.64
N ASN A 94 -5.47 -18.30 -0.22
CA ASN A 94 -6.80 -18.76 0.13
C ASN A 94 -7.30 -17.99 1.35
N ASP A 95 -8.63 -17.95 1.52
CA ASP A 95 -9.27 -17.35 2.67
C ASP A 95 -8.72 -17.95 3.98
N GLY A 96 -8.38 -17.06 4.93
CA GLY A 96 -7.79 -17.44 6.22
C GLY A 96 -6.27 -17.58 6.20
N PHE A 97 -5.59 -17.21 5.12
CA PHE A 97 -4.13 -17.24 5.02
C PHE A 97 -3.54 -15.95 4.45
N GLY A 98 -2.32 -15.65 4.88
CA GLY A 98 -1.53 -14.50 4.49
C GLY A 98 -0.01 -14.76 4.57
N GLY A 99 0.74 -13.67 4.41
CA GLY A 99 2.20 -13.66 4.31
C GLY A 99 2.70 -14.00 2.91
N CYS A 100 4.01 -13.92 2.70
CA CYS A 100 4.60 -13.98 1.35
C CYS A 100 4.27 -15.24 0.54
N ASN A 101 4.12 -16.37 1.24
CA ASN A 101 3.89 -17.67 0.64
C ASN A 101 2.61 -18.32 1.17
N CYS A 102 1.67 -17.53 1.72
CA CYS A 102 0.41 -18.04 2.29
C CYS A 102 0.60 -19.10 3.38
N GLN A 103 1.66 -18.95 4.18
CA GLN A 103 2.06 -19.88 5.24
C GLN A 103 1.57 -19.45 6.62
N VAL A 104 1.09 -18.21 6.75
CA VAL A 104 0.62 -17.64 8.01
C VAL A 104 -0.90 -17.70 8.00
N PRO A 105 -1.56 -18.31 8.99
CA PRO A 105 -2.99 -18.14 9.19
C PRO A 105 -3.32 -16.66 9.43
N ASP A 106 -4.20 -16.10 8.61
CA ASP A 106 -4.57 -14.68 8.60
C ASP A 106 -6.01 -14.53 8.08
N GLU A 107 -6.95 -14.30 8.97
CA GLU A 107 -8.32 -14.00 8.57
C GLU A 107 -8.43 -12.53 8.20
N ASN A 108 -9.11 -12.22 7.09
CA ASN A 108 -9.33 -10.83 6.73
C ASN A 108 -10.53 -10.27 7.52
N GLU A 109 -10.27 -9.66 8.67
CA GLU A 109 -11.35 -9.17 9.54
C GLU A 109 -12.15 -8.04 8.90
N CYS A 110 -11.56 -7.30 7.95
CA CYS A 110 -12.26 -6.24 7.22
C CYS A 110 -13.48 -6.74 6.42
N LYS A 111 -13.55 -8.04 6.10
CA LYS A 111 -14.75 -8.66 5.51
C LYS A 111 -16.00 -8.49 6.39
N TYR A 112 -15.81 -8.37 7.70
CA TYR A 112 -16.89 -8.23 8.68
C TYR A 112 -17.21 -6.77 9.04
N ARG A 113 -16.54 -5.79 8.39
CA ARG A 113 -16.69 -4.35 8.65
C ARG A 113 -16.59 -3.99 10.15
N PRO A 114 -15.42 -4.26 10.78
CA PRO A 114 -15.24 -4.07 12.22
C PRO A 114 -15.01 -2.60 12.64
N CYS A 115 -14.69 -1.72 11.69
CA CYS A 115 -14.39 -0.31 11.95
C CYS A 115 -15.65 0.57 11.98
N ASP A 116 -15.49 1.80 12.48
CA ASP A 116 -16.50 2.85 12.38
C ASP A 116 -16.94 3.08 10.92
N VAL A 117 -18.18 3.53 10.72
CA VAL A 117 -18.71 3.87 9.39
C VAL A 117 -17.96 5.02 8.72
N PHE A 118 -17.24 5.84 9.49
CA PHE A 118 -16.35 6.91 9.05
C PHE A 118 -14.87 6.54 9.14
N ALA A 119 -14.53 5.25 9.07
CA ALA A 119 -13.16 4.75 9.07
C ALA A 119 -12.86 3.78 7.91
N HIS A 120 -11.61 3.79 7.47
CA HIS A 120 -11.04 2.78 6.58
C HIS A 120 -10.53 1.59 7.38
N CYS A 121 -10.92 0.37 7.00
CA CYS A 121 -10.33 -0.86 7.50
C CYS A 121 -9.17 -1.30 6.62
N THR A 122 -8.03 -1.62 7.23
CA THR A 122 -6.85 -2.20 6.57
C THR A 122 -6.51 -3.53 7.23
N ASN A 123 -6.54 -4.61 6.45
CA ASN A 123 -6.09 -5.91 6.96
C ASN A 123 -4.56 -5.93 7.09
N THR A 124 -4.06 -6.50 8.18
CA THR A 124 -2.64 -6.74 8.43
C THR A 124 -2.42 -8.22 8.70
N LEU A 125 -1.18 -8.71 8.72
CA LEU A 125 -0.96 -10.12 9.05
C LEU A 125 -1.25 -10.36 10.54
N GLY A 126 -2.28 -11.17 10.81
CA GLY A 126 -2.73 -11.58 12.13
C GLY A 126 -3.61 -10.56 12.86
N SER A 127 -4.04 -9.48 12.21
CA SER A 127 -4.90 -8.44 12.78
C SER A 127 -5.43 -7.50 11.69
N PHE A 128 -6.16 -6.47 12.08
CA PHE A 128 -6.52 -5.34 11.23
C PHE A 128 -6.26 -4.01 11.94
N THR A 129 -6.27 -2.92 11.18
CA THR A 129 -6.25 -1.55 11.71
C THR A 129 -7.42 -0.76 11.12
N CYS A 130 -7.96 0.15 11.94
CA CYS A 130 -8.97 1.10 11.52
C CYS A 130 -8.37 2.51 11.53
N THR A 131 -8.71 3.34 10.55
CA THR A 131 -8.23 4.73 10.50
C THR A 131 -9.37 5.63 10.07
N CYS A 132 -9.72 6.63 10.89
CA CYS A 132 -10.78 7.58 10.56
C CYS A 132 -10.49 8.29 9.23
N PHE A 133 -11.55 8.59 8.48
CA PHE A 133 -11.44 9.36 7.26
C PHE A 133 -10.95 10.79 7.53
N PRO A 134 -10.34 11.47 6.53
CA PRO A 134 -10.00 12.88 6.65
C PRO A 134 -11.19 13.73 7.10
N GLY A 135 -10.98 14.60 8.09
CA GLY A 135 -12.04 15.40 8.71
C GLY A 135 -12.70 14.77 9.94
N TYR A 136 -12.34 13.52 10.27
CA TYR A 136 -12.77 12.82 11.48
C TYR A 136 -11.56 12.54 12.39
N GLN A 137 -11.82 12.37 13.69
CA GLN A 137 -10.83 12.01 14.69
C GLN A 137 -11.36 10.91 15.61
N GLY A 138 -10.46 10.06 16.10
CA GLY A 138 -10.81 8.93 16.94
C GLY A 138 -9.80 7.80 16.81
N ASP A 139 -10.15 6.62 17.33
CA ASP A 139 -9.33 5.41 17.27
C ASP A 139 -9.62 4.54 16.03
N GLY A 140 -10.55 4.96 15.18
CA GLY A 140 -11.01 4.22 14.00
C GLY A 140 -12.14 3.23 14.28
N LEU A 141 -12.36 2.86 15.55
CA LEU A 141 -13.54 2.10 15.99
C LEU A 141 -14.70 3.04 16.35
N HIS A 142 -14.36 4.26 16.77
CA HIS A 142 -15.29 5.37 16.94
C HIS A 142 -14.65 6.62 16.32
N CYS A 143 -15.34 7.23 15.36
CA CYS A 143 -14.85 8.42 14.66
C CYS A 143 -15.85 9.58 14.79
N GLU A 144 -15.36 10.73 15.27
CA GLU A 144 -16.15 11.95 15.44
C GLU A 144 -15.67 13.04 14.49
N GLY A 145 -16.60 13.86 13.99
CA GLY A 145 -16.26 15.01 13.16
C GLY A 145 -15.39 16.01 13.93
N LYS A 146 -14.34 16.50 13.27
CA LYS A 146 -13.41 17.48 13.83
C LYS A 146 -13.89 18.91 13.67
#